data_AF-A0A1X0R2Q1-F1
#
_entry.id   AF-A0A1X0R2Q1-F1
#
_cell.length_a   1.000
_cell.length_b   1.000
_cell.length_c   1.000
_cell.angle_alpha   90.00
_cell.angle_beta   90.00
_cell.angle_gamma   90.00
#
_symmetry.space_group_name_H-M   'P 1'
#
loop_
_entity.id
_entity.type
_entity.pdbx_description
1 polymer ?
#
loop_
_entity_poly.entity_id
_entity_poly.type
_entity_poly.pdbx_seq_one_letter_code
_entity_poly.pdbx_strand_id
1 'polypeptide(L)'
;MEQQIREIRAIALHHLVPYTPNGNQYRYILIEQRQTVCKDMKALCREDPITAHDALRCLINLSSDPSVQQELDDDSFIKYICLLITNPKSVLADLACMLLSNMTKYESTCVKIIQGKVEPLEGLSKSTRLLDHLVEVFHKGYKKEYNPEAEFHFLASVFSNVSSIRLGRVFMIEPSEADQLSPLTKLQIFSEDPNVIRRGGIDSVLKNCCFETREHERLLDVDRVNALPFILLPLCGNEEYDMDEFEQFPEEIQLLGDDKKRETDPLLRAMLVEAVILLTTTRYGREYLRKKQVYRVIQRLHAQEVEEDIKEKCVTIVDMLIRDEEAPEITEIKEQKEEEDEDLIIEEIA
;
A
#
# COMPACT_ATOMS: atom_id res chain seq x y z
N MET A 1 36.32 27.65 2.23
CA MET A 1 36.32 26.76 1.05
C MET A 1 35.19 25.75 1.13
N GLU A 2 35.06 24.95 2.19
CA GLU A 2 33.97 23.96 2.31
C GLU A 2 32.56 24.59 2.29
N GLN A 3 32.35 25.71 3.00
CA GLN A 3 31.08 26.45 2.98
C GLN A 3 30.70 26.93 1.58
N GLN A 4 31.66 27.46 0.83
CA GLN A 4 31.46 27.95 -0.53
C GLN A 4 31.09 26.81 -1.49
N ILE A 5 31.66 25.61 -1.29
CA ILE A 5 31.32 24.43 -2.09
C ILE A 5 29.88 23.99 -1.79
N ARG A 6 29.45 24.02 -0.51
CA ARG A 6 28.05 23.71 -0.13
C ARG A 6 27.07 24.67 -0.79
N GLU A 7 27.36 25.97 -0.77
CA GLU A 7 26.54 26.99 -1.42
C GLU A 7 26.43 26.77 -2.94
N ILE A 8 27.54 26.44 -3.61
CA ILE A 8 27.52 26.13 -5.05
C ILE A 8 26.64 24.92 -5.34
N ARG A 9 26.73 23.85 -4.53
CA ARG A 9 25.89 22.66 -4.69
C ARG A 9 24.41 22.95 -4.47
N ALA A 10 24.07 23.72 -3.43
CA ALA A 10 22.70 24.12 -3.14
C ALA A 10 22.10 24.93 -4.30
N ILE A 11 22.84 25.91 -4.84
CA ILE A 11 22.41 26.71 -5.99
C ILE A 11 22.23 25.84 -7.24
N ALA A 12 23.20 24.98 -7.55
CA ALA A 12 23.14 24.09 -8.71
C ALA A 12 21.93 23.15 -8.62
N LEU A 13 21.69 22.56 -7.45
CA LEU A 13 20.56 21.69 -7.19
C LEU A 13 19.23 22.43 -7.34
N HIS A 14 19.10 23.62 -6.75
CA HIS A 14 17.89 24.44 -6.84
C HIS A 14 17.49 24.74 -8.29
N HIS A 15 18.48 25.02 -9.14
CA HIS A 15 18.27 25.24 -10.57
C HIS A 15 18.02 23.95 -11.36
N LEU A 16 18.43 22.79 -10.84
CA LEU A 16 18.21 21.49 -11.48
C LEU A 16 16.80 20.95 -11.24
N VAL A 17 16.20 21.20 -10.06
CA VAL A 17 14.88 20.68 -9.68
C VAL A 17 13.82 20.84 -10.79
N PRO A 18 13.65 22.01 -11.46
CA PRO A 18 12.64 22.19 -12.50
C PRO A 18 12.79 21.31 -13.75
N TYR A 19 13.96 20.69 -13.95
CA TYR A 19 14.26 19.80 -15.08
C TYR A 19 14.00 18.31 -14.80
N THR A 20 13.75 17.97 -13.54
CA THR A 20 13.46 16.59 -13.10
C THR A 20 12.02 16.08 -13.32
N PRO A 21 10.96 16.92 -13.31
CA PRO A 21 9.58 16.44 -13.42
C PRO A 21 9.30 15.69 -14.72
N ASN A 22 8.44 14.67 -14.62
CA ASN A 22 7.92 13.97 -15.79
C ASN A 22 7.28 14.97 -16.78
N GLY A 23 7.59 14.83 -18.07
CA GLY A 23 7.17 15.76 -19.13
C GLY A 23 8.15 16.90 -19.43
N ASN A 24 9.21 17.12 -18.64
CA ASN A 24 10.26 18.07 -19.03
C ASN A 24 11.11 17.50 -20.18
N GLN A 25 11.26 18.28 -21.27
CA GLN A 25 11.99 17.85 -22.46
C GLN A 25 13.47 17.52 -22.24
N TYR A 26 14.09 17.99 -21.15
CA TYR A 26 15.50 17.73 -20.83
C TYR A 26 15.69 16.64 -19.77
N ARG A 27 14.60 16.08 -19.22
CA ARG A 27 14.65 15.05 -18.17
C ARG A 27 15.48 13.84 -18.58
N TYR A 28 15.41 13.45 -19.85
CA TYR A 28 16.12 12.27 -20.37
C TYR A 28 17.64 12.35 -20.14
N ILE A 29 18.25 13.54 -20.22
CA ILE A 29 19.69 13.76 -19.99
C ILE A 29 20.08 13.33 -18.57
N LEU A 30 19.21 13.60 -17.59
CA LEU A 30 19.45 13.24 -16.19
C LEU A 30 19.33 11.72 -15.96
N ILE A 31 18.47 11.04 -16.73
CA ILE A 31 18.29 9.59 -16.68
C ILE A 31 19.45 8.86 -17.38
N GLU A 32 19.93 9.39 -18.51
CA GLU A 32 21.14 8.88 -19.17
C GLU A 32 22.36 8.96 -18.24
N GLN A 33 22.43 10.00 -17.40
CA GLN A 33 23.48 10.19 -16.40
C GLN A 33 23.12 9.70 -14.99
N ARG A 34 22.09 8.85 -14.85
CA ARG A 34 21.51 8.43 -13.57
C ARG A 34 22.52 7.92 -12.54
N GLN A 35 23.58 7.22 -12.95
CA GLN A 35 24.60 6.70 -12.03
C GLN A 35 25.27 7.84 -11.23
N THR A 36 25.67 8.90 -11.91
CA THR A 36 26.27 10.09 -11.29
C THR A 36 25.21 10.91 -10.56
N VAL A 37 24.08 11.18 -11.23
CA VAL A 37 22.99 12.00 -10.66
C VAL A 37 22.47 11.39 -9.36
N CYS A 38 22.14 10.08 -9.35
CA CYS A 38 21.64 9.41 -8.16
C CYS A 38 22.69 9.39 -7.05
N LYS A 39 23.95 9.09 -7.38
CA LYS A 39 25.04 9.10 -6.39
C LYS A 39 25.17 10.48 -5.71
N ASP A 40 25.18 11.55 -6.50
CA ASP A 40 25.31 12.91 -5.98
C ASP A 40 24.08 13.33 -5.18
N MET A 41 22.87 13.03 -5.66
CA MET A 41 21.63 13.33 -4.94
C MET A 41 21.54 12.58 -3.61
N LYS A 42 21.95 11.31 -3.55
CA LYS A 42 22.02 10.53 -2.30
C LYS A 42 22.94 11.19 -1.27
N ALA A 43 24.05 11.78 -1.71
CA ALA A 43 24.95 12.54 -0.85
C ALA A 43 24.32 13.86 -0.39
N LEU A 44 23.70 14.60 -1.31
CA LEU A 44 23.02 15.88 -1.04
C LEU A 44 21.83 15.72 -0.07
N CYS A 45 21.15 14.58 -0.10
CA CYS A 45 20.09 14.25 0.85
C CYS A 45 20.57 14.24 2.32
N ARG A 46 21.88 14.16 2.57
CA ARG A 46 22.51 14.14 3.91
C ARG A 46 23.09 15.49 4.33
N GLU A 47 22.91 16.54 3.52
CA GLU A 47 23.33 17.90 3.86
C GLU A 47 22.26 18.62 4.72
N ASP A 48 22.25 19.95 4.71
CA ASP A 48 21.26 20.73 5.44
C ASP A 48 19.83 20.50 4.89
N PRO A 49 18.78 20.78 5.69
CA PRO A 49 17.40 20.48 5.30
C PRO A 49 16.95 21.10 3.97
N ILE A 50 17.47 22.26 3.58
CA ILE A 50 17.07 22.94 2.34
C ILE A 50 17.65 22.18 1.14
N THR A 51 18.95 21.88 1.19
CA THR A 51 19.62 21.08 0.16
C THR A 51 19.02 19.68 0.07
N ALA A 52 18.77 19.03 1.21
CA ALA A 52 18.18 17.70 1.26
C ALA A 52 16.74 17.68 0.71
N HIS A 53 15.94 18.71 0.99
CA HIS A 53 14.60 18.87 0.43
C HIS A 53 14.63 18.87 -1.11
N ASP A 54 15.48 19.70 -1.73
CA ASP A 54 15.56 19.79 -3.18
C ASP A 54 16.13 18.49 -3.79
N ALA A 55 17.05 17.81 -3.10
CA ALA A 55 17.61 16.54 -3.55
C ALA A 55 16.55 15.43 -3.54
N LEU A 56 15.74 15.35 -2.47
CA LEU A 56 14.62 14.42 -2.38
C LEU A 56 13.60 14.70 -3.49
N ARG A 57 13.27 15.96 -3.77
CA ARG A 57 12.36 16.32 -4.88
C ARG A 57 12.89 15.87 -6.23
N CYS A 58 14.18 16.07 -6.50
CA CYS A 58 14.82 15.56 -7.71
C CYS A 58 14.65 14.04 -7.81
N LEU A 59 14.98 13.31 -6.73
CA LEU A 59 14.89 11.85 -6.72
C LEU A 59 13.45 11.34 -6.85
N ILE A 60 12.47 11.98 -6.22
CA ILE A 60 11.05 11.63 -6.36
C ILE A 60 10.62 11.72 -7.83
N ASN A 61 10.96 12.82 -8.50
CA ASN A 61 10.59 13.04 -9.90
C ASN A 61 11.31 12.09 -10.87
N LEU A 62 12.59 11.77 -10.59
CA LEU A 62 13.39 10.88 -11.43
C LEU A 62 13.02 9.40 -11.21
N SER A 63 12.66 9.01 -9.99
CA SER A 63 12.32 7.63 -9.61
C SER A 63 10.98 7.11 -10.13
N SER A 64 10.26 7.91 -10.93
CA SER A 64 9.20 7.35 -11.79
C SER A 64 9.77 6.50 -12.94
N ASP A 65 11.08 6.58 -13.20
CA ASP A 65 11.79 5.76 -14.17
C ASP A 65 12.38 4.49 -13.50
N PRO A 66 12.11 3.27 -14.03
CA PRO A 66 12.63 2.03 -13.45
C PRO A 66 14.15 1.96 -13.35
N SER A 67 14.89 2.55 -14.29
CA SER A 67 16.36 2.54 -14.25
C SER A 67 16.89 3.38 -13.08
N VAL A 68 16.19 4.44 -12.70
CA VAL A 68 16.52 5.24 -11.51
C VAL A 68 16.17 4.48 -10.23
N GLN A 69 15.06 3.74 -10.20
CA GLN A 69 14.71 2.89 -9.05
C GLN A 69 15.82 1.87 -8.75
N GLN A 70 16.38 1.23 -9.78
CA GLN A 70 17.52 0.33 -9.65
C GLN A 70 18.76 1.03 -9.07
N GLU A 71 19.08 2.24 -9.54
CA GLU A 71 20.19 3.03 -8.98
C GLU A 71 19.96 3.41 -7.52
N LEU A 72 18.70 3.56 -7.09
CA LEU A 72 18.34 3.89 -5.70
C LEU A 72 18.34 2.69 -4.76
N ASP A 73 18.37 1.46 -5.27
CA ASP A 73 18.35 0.20 -4.52
C ASP A 73 19.66 -0.11 -3.78
N ASP A 74 20.05 0.80 -2.88
CA ASP A 74 21.26 0.75 -2.07
C ASP A 74 20.90 0.67 -0.58
N ASP A 75 21.44 -0.33 0.12
CA ASP A 75 21.10 -0.61 1.53
C ASP A 75 21.33 0.58 2.45
N SER A 76 22.43 1.32 2.24
CA SER A 76 22.78 2.49 3.06
C SER A 76 21.79 3.63 2.84
N PHE A 77 21.37 3.84 1.60
CA PHE A 77 20.40 4.84 1.24
C PHE A 77 18.99 4.48 1.70
N ILE A 78 18.54 3.23 1.51
CA ILE A 78 17.24 2.74 2.01
C ILE A 78 17.16 2.93 3.53
N LYS A 79 18.20 2.54 4.27
CA LYS A 79 18.26 2.77 5.73
C LYS A 79 18.20 4.25 6.10
N TYR A 80 18.84 5.11 5.30
CA TYR A 80 18.79 6.55 5.52
C TYR A 80 17.40 7.15 5.27
N ILE A 81 16.73 6.75 4.18
CA ILE A 81 15.35 7.17 3.91
C ILE A 81 14.42 6.70 5.03
N CYS A 82 14.56 5.46 5.49
CA CYS A 82 13.77 4.97 6.62
C CYS A 82 14.06 5.74 7.92
N LEU A 83 15.32 6.13 8.17
CA LEU A 83 15.68 6.98 9.31
C LEU A 83 15.02 8.36 9.25
N LEU A 84 14.93 8.96 8.06
CA LEU A 84 14.19 10.22 7.88
C LEU A 84 12.71 10.08 8.19
N ILE A 85 12.12 8.93 7.87
CA ILE A 85 10.69 8.64 8.13
C ILE A 85 10.46 8.39 9.63
N THR A 86 11.32 7.60 10.28
CA THR A 86 11.13 7.21 11.68
C THR A 86 11.56 8.26 12.68
N ASN A 87 12.27 9.31 12.27
CA ASN A 87 12.65 10.42 13.14
C ASN A 87 11.45 11.36 13.39
N PRO A 88 10.96 11.50 14.64
CA PRO A 88 9.79 12.32 14.97
C PRO A 88 10.01 13.83 14.79
N LYS A 89 11.24 14.27 14.52
CA LYS A 89 11.60 15.69 14.28
C LYS A 89 11.96 15.98 12.83
N SER A 90 11.82 15.00 11.95
CA SER A 90 12.20 15.14 10.56
C SER A 90 11.17 15.99 9.81
N VAL A 91 11.59 17.15 9.30
CA VAL A 91 10.81 17.98 8.37
C VAL A 91 10.75 17.40 6.95
N LEU A 92 11.49 16.33 6.70
CA LEU A 92 11.61 15.68 5.38
C LEU A 92 10.88 14.34 5.32
N ALA A 93 10.19 13.95 6.38
CA ALA A 93 9.56 12.63 6.51
C ALA A 93 8.58 12.33 5.37
N ASP A 94 7.70 13.28 5.01
CA ASP A 94 6.73 13.05 3.92
C ASP A 94 7.41 12.92 2.54
N LEU A 95 8.46 13.72 2.26
CA LEU A 95 9.25 13.54 1.03
C LEU A 95 9.98 12.20 1.02
N ALA A 96 10.49 11.76 2.16
CA ALA A 96 11.09 10.44 2.30
C ALA A 96 10.07 9.32 2.07
N CYS A 97 8.84 9.45 2.57
CA CYS A 97 7.74 8.52 2.26
C CYS A 97 7.41 8.48 0.77
N MET A 98 7.32 9.65 0.12
CA MET A 98 7.08 9.75 -1.33
C MET A 98 8.19 9.05 -2.12
N LEU A 99 9.46 9.31 -1.80
CA LEU A 99 10.59 8.67 -2.47
C LEU A 99 10.58 7.16 -2.25
N LEU A 100 10.38 6.72 -1.01
CA LEU A 100 10.32 5.30 -0.68
C LEU A 100 9.20 4.59 -1.45
N SER A 101 8.05 5.24 -1.63
CA SER A 101 6.93 4.69 -2.40
C SER A 101 7.26 4.45 -3.88
N ASN A 102 8.13 5.28 -4.47
CA ASN A 102 8.65 5.02 -5.81
C ASN A 102 9.73 3.93 -5.80
N MET A 103 10.62 3.95 -4.79
CA MET A 103 11.69 2.95 -4.69
C MET A 103 11.14 1.53 -4.50
N THR A 104 10.03 1.36 -3.79
CA THR A 104 9.39 0.05 -3.58
C THR A 104 8.62 -0.48 -4.79
N LYS A 105 8.52 0.27 -5.89
CA LYS A 105 8.09 -0.31 -7.17
C LYS A 105 9.11 -1.32 -7.71
N TYR A 106 10.36 -1.24 -7.25
CA TYR A 106 11.38 -2.24 -7.52
C TYR A 106 11.38 -3.31 -6.43
N GLU A 107 11.10 -4.56 -6.81
CA GLU A 107 10.90 -5.68 -5.88
C GLU A 107 12.07 -5.89 -4.91
N SER A 108 13.32 -5.74 -5.38
CA SER A 108 14.52 -5.87 -4.53
C SER A 108 14.48 -4.91 -3.32
N THR A 109 13.99 -3.68 -3.53
CA THR A 109 13.79 -2.71 -2.44
C THR A 109 12.77 -3.22 -1.43
N CYS A 110 11.65 -3.81 -1.88
CA CYS A 110 10.66 -4.41 -0.98
C CYS A 110 11.29 -5.50 -0.11
N VAL A 111 12.04 -6.43 -0.73
CA VAL A 111 12.73 -7.51 -0.01
C VAL A 111 13.68 -6.96 1.05
N LYS A 112 14.50 -5.95 0.71
CA LYS A 112 15.42 -5.30 1.65
C LYS A 112 14.72 -4.61 2.82
N ILE A 113 13.56 -3.98 2.59
CA ILE A 113 12.79 -3.35 3.66
C ILE A 113 12.17 -4.40 4.58
N ILE A 114 11.59 -5.47 4.01
CA ILE A 114 10.96 -6.55 4.79
C ILE A 114 12.01 -7.26 5.67
N GLN A 115 13.18 -7.57 5.10
CA GLN A 115 14.27 -8.26 5.80
C GLN A 115 15.14 -7.33 6.65
N GLY A 116 14.98 -6.01 6.47
CA GLY A 116 15.75 -4.99 7.14
C GLY A 116 15.67 -5.11 8.67
N LYS A 117 16.82 -4.97 9.32
CA LYS A 117 16.93 -4.95 10.77
C LYS A 117 17.37 -3.58 11.27
N VAL A 118 16.77 -3.15 12.37
CA VAL A 118 17.08 -1.89 13.07
C VAL A 118 17.03 -2.12 14.57
N GLU A 119 17.73 -1.27 15.31
CA GLU A 119 17.59 -1.24 16.77
C GLU A 119 16.18 -0.74 17.13
N PRO A 120 15.60 -1.24 18.25
CA PRO A 120 14.39 -0.68 18.83
C PRO A 120 14.46 0.85 18.97
N LEU A 121 13.38 1.54 18.63
CA LEU A 121 13.27 2.99 18.66
C LEU A 121 12.34 3.38 19.81
N GLU A 122 12.91 4.04 20.81
CA GLU A 122 12.17 4.50 21.98
C GLU A 122 11.01 5.41 21.56
N GLY A 123 9.83 5.20 22.17
CA GLY A 123 8.60 5.91 21.81
C GLY A 123 7.88 5.39 20.56
N LEU A 124 8.55 4.63 19.71
CA LEU A 124 7.97 4.09 18.47
C LEU A 124 7.69 2.58 18.55
N SER A 125 8.72 1.74 18.60
CA SER A 125 8.55 0.29 18.57
C SER A 125 9.72 -0.45 19.23
N LYS A 126 9.41 -1.58 19.86
CA LYS A 126 10.40 -2.53 20.40
C LYS A 126 10.89 -3.54 19.36
N SER A 127 10.32 -3.53 18.16
CA SER A 127 10.68 -4.48 17.11
C SER A 127 12.10 -4.29 16.60
N THR A 128 12.74 -5.37 16.17
CA THR A 128 14.00 -5.33 15.42
C THR A 128 13.78 -5.32 13.91
N ARG A 129 12.53 -5.46 13.44
CA ARG A 129 12.18 -5.52 12.01
C ARG A 129 11.91 -4.11 11.50
N LEU A 130 12.62 -3.68 10.46
CA LEU A 130 12.50 -2.33 9.90
C LEU A 130 11.07 -1.97 9.48
N LEU A 131 10.39 -2.89 8.79
CA LEU A 131 9.03 -2.65 8.31
C LEU A 131 8.01 -2.46 9.44
N ASP A 132 8.22 -3.06 10.63
CA ASP A 132 7.36 -2.78 11.79
C ASP A 132 7.44 -1.32 12.23
N HIS A 133 8.62 -0.70 12.17
CA HIS A 133 8.77 0.72 12.52
C HIS A 133 8.02 1.61 11.52
N LEU A 134 8.02 1.27 10.24
CA LEU A 134 7.26 2.02 9.23
C LEU A 134 5.75 1.90 9.50
N VAL A 135 5.27 0.70 9.84
CA VAL A 135 3.86 0.47 10.21
C VAL A 135 3.48 1.29 11.45
N GLU A 136 4.33 1.30 12.47
CA GLU A 136 4.12 2.09 13.69
C GLU A 136 4.09 3.60 13.41
N VAL A 137 4.99 4.10 12.55
CA VAL A 137 5.01 5.53 12.16
C VAL A 137 3.73 5.89 11.41
N PHE A 138 3.26 5.04 10.50
CA PHE A 138 2.03 5.31 9.77
C PHE A 138 0.79 5.37 10.69
N HIS A 139 0.74 4.45 11.65
CA HIS A 139 -0.35 4.34 12.63
C HIS A 139 -0.33 5.51 13.63
N LYS A 140 0.80 5.74 14.31
CA LYS A 140 0.97 6.81 15.30
C LYS A 140 1.11 8.20 14.69
N GLY A 141 1.50 8.28 13.42
CA GLY A 141 1.62 9.53 12.67
C GLY A 141 0.28 10.07 12.18
N TYR A 142 -0.82 9.34 12.37
CA TYR A 142 -2.14 9.84 12.05
C TYR A 142 -2.43 11.16 12.79
N LYS A 143 -3.02 12.13 12.09
CA LYS A 143 -3.28 13.48 12.61
C LYS A 143 -2.03 14.15 13.19
N LYS A 144 -0.84 13.82 12.66
CA LYS A 144 0.45 14.39 13.06
C LYS A 144 0.84 14.14 14.52
N GLU A 145 0.28 13.11 15.16
CA GLU A 145 0.53 12.83 16.58
C GLU A 145 2.00 12.42 16.85
N TYR A 146 2.62 11.68 15.93
CA TYR A 146 4.03 11.28 16.05
C TYR A 146 5.04 12.36 15.63
N ASN A 147 4.74 13.09 14.55
CA ASN A 147 5.60 14.15 14.00
C ASN A 147 4.70 15.32 13.53
N PRO A 148 4.81 16.52 14.11
CA PRO A 148 3.96 17.67 13.75
C PRO A 148 4.17 18.17 12.30
N GLU A 149 5.27 17.77 11.67
CA GLU A 149 5.66 18.20 10.32
C GLU A 149 5.34 17.15 9.25
N ALA A 150 4.71 16.02 9.59
CA ALA A 150 4.48 14.92 8.65
C ALA A 150 3.15 14.18 8.87
N GLU A 151 2.54 13.75 7.76
CA GLU A 151 1.27 13.01 7.74
C GLU A 151 1.43 11.55 7.30
N PHE A 152 2.56 11.19 6.70
CA PHE A 152 2.96 9.83 6.33
C PHE A 152 2.03 9.12 5.33
N HIS A 153 1.16 9.84 4.60
CA HIS A 153 0.17 9.25 3.69
C HIS A 153 0.78 8.26 2.69
N PHE A 154 1.94 8.58 2.11
CA PHE A 154 2.60 7.75 1.09
C PHE A 154 3.19 6.44 1.61
N LEU A 155 3.26 6.21 2.93
CA LEU A 155 3.56 4.87 3.44
C LEU A 155 2.48 3.85 3.07
N ALA A 156 1.23 4.28 2.86
CA ALA A 156 0.18 3.39 2.36
C ALA A 156 0.56 2.78 1.00
N SER A 157 1.12 3.58 0.09
CA SER A 157 1.65 3.11 -1.19
C SER A 157 2.89 2.21 -1.02
N VAL A 158 3.75 2.48 -0.02
CA VAL A 158 4.87 1.59 0.32
C VAL A 158 4.35 0.21 0.73
N PHE A 159 3.33 0.15 1.60
CA PHE A 159 2.75 -1.11 2.05
C PHE A 159 2.02 -1.85 0.94
N SER A 160 1.32 -1.12 0.05
CA SER A 160 0.73 -1.67 -1.18
C SER A 160 1.78 -2.39 -2.03
N ASN A 161 2.91 -1.74 -2.33
CA ASN A 161 3.99 -2.34 -3.10
C ASN A 161 4.68 -3.50 -2.37
N VAL A 162 4.87 -3.40 -1.05
CA VAL A 162 5.46 -4.47 -0.25
C VAL A 162 4.56 -5.70 -0.23
N SER A 163 3.26 -5.51 -0.09
CA SER A 163 2.28 -6.60 -0.05
C SER A 163 1.96 -7.20 -1.43
N SER A 164 2.41 -6.60 -2.54
CA SER A 164 2.23 -7.23 -3.87
C SER A 164 3.02 -8.53 -3.99
N ILE A 165 4.15 -8.64 -3.28
CA ILE A 165 4.95 -9.87 -3.23
C ILE A 165 4.56 -10.76 -2.04
N ARG A 166 4.67 -12.08 -2.24
CA ARG A 166 4.30 -13.08 -1.22
C ARG A 166 4.99 -12.86 0.13
N LEU A 167 6.28 -12.52 0.11
CA LEU A 167 7.05 -12.27 1.33
C LEU A 167 6.43 -11.14 2.16
N GLY A 168 5.94 -10.07 1.51
CA GLY A 168 5.29 -8.97 2.19
C GLY A 168 3.88 -9.31 2.68
N ARG A 169 3.11 -10.10 1.92
CA ARG A 169 1.79 -10.58 2.39
C ARG A 169 1.89 -11.38 3.68
N VAL A 170 2.80 -12.35 3.71
CA VAL A 170 3.06 -13.16 4.90
C VAL A 170 3.49 -12.27 6.07
N PHE A 171 4.38 -11.30 5.84
CA PHE A 171 4.78 -10.34 6.87
C PHE A 171 3.59 -9.55 7.44
N MET A 172 2.66 -9.08 6.60
CA MET A 172 1.50 -8.30 7.04
C MET A 172 0.52 -9.12 7.89
N ILE A 173 0.44 -10.43 7.63
CA ILE A 173 -0.49 -11.37 8.28
C ILE A 173 0.10 -11.97 9.57
N GLU A 174 1.41 -12.16 9.64
CA GLU A 174 2.07 -12.77 10.81
C GLU A 174 2.25 -11.78 11.97
N PRO A 175 1.86 -12.17 13.21
CA PRO A 175 2.10 -11.39 14.41
C PRO A 175 3.56 -10.95 14.56
N SER A 176 3.75 -9.68 14.93
CA SER A 176 5.07 -9.21 15.33
C SER A 176 5.47 -9.81 16.67
N GLU A 177 6.75 -10.17 16.82
CA GLU A 177 7.30 -10.58 18.10
C GLU A 177 7.23 -9.45 19.16
N ALA A 178 7.14 -8.19 18.73
CA ALA A 178 7.20 -7.02 19.60
C ALA A 178 5.93 -6.82 20.45
N ASP A 179 4.76 -7.13 19.89
CA ASP A 179 3.45 -6.89 20.52
C ASP A 179 2.40 -7.96 20.21
N GLN A 180 2.76 -9.02 19.49
CA GLN A 180 1.89 -10.14 19.11
C GLN A 180 0.70 -9.75 18.22
N LEU A 181 0.76 -8.57 17.57
CA LEU A 181 -0.23 -8.13 16.60
C LEU A 181 0.31 -8.23 15.17
N SER A 182 -0.53 -8.69 14.25
CA SER A 182 -0.20 -8.68 12.82
C SER A 182 -0.16 -7.23 12.32
N PRO A 183 0.84 -6.81 11.51
CA PRO A 183 0.89 -5.46 10.96
C PRO A 183 -0.41 -5.02 10.27
N LEU A 184 -1.11 -5.93 9.61
CA LEU A 184 -2.39 -5.66 8.94
C LEU A 184 -3.46 -5.10 9.90
N THR A 185 -3.51 -5.56 11.15
CA THR A 185 -4.49 -5.08 12.15
C THR A 185 -4.34 -3.58 12.46
N LYS A 186 -3.11 -3.06 12.35
CA LYS A 186 -2.80 -1.64 12.58
C LYS A 186 -3.06 -0.78 11.34
N LEU A 187 -3.15 -1.41 10.17
CA LEU A 187 -3.32 -0.79 8.87
C LEU A 187 -4.78 -0.74 8.45
N GLN A 188 -5.53 -1.84 8.61
CA GLN A 188 -6.90 -2.00 8.11
C GLN A 188 -7.90 -0.98 8.66
N ILE A 189 -7.63 -0.40 9.84
CA ILE A 189 -8.45 0.66 10.44
C ILE A 189 -8.52 1.94 9.59
N PHE A 190 -7.63 2.09 8.61
CA PHE A 190 -7.55 3.24 7.71
C PHE A 190 -8.31 3.02 6.38
N SER A 191 -9.11 1.96 6.22
CA SER A 191 -9.92 1.74 5.01
C SER A 191 -11.01 2.81 4.78
N GLU A 192 -11.42 3.52 5.84
CA GLU A 192 -12.35 4.65 5.76
C GLU A 192 -11.64 6.02 5.93
N ASP A 193 -10.32 6.08 5.77
CA ASP A 193 -9.58 7.33 5.96
C ASP A 193 -10.00 8.40 4.93
N PRO A 194 -10.26 9.66 5.33
CA PRO A 194 -10.64 10.73 4.40
C PRO A 194 -9.60 11.00 3.30
N ASN A 195 -8.33 10.67 3.52
CA ASN A 195 -7.28 10.78 2.52
C ASN A 195 -7.26 9.56 1.59
N VAL A 196 -7.47 9.80 0.28
CA VAL A 196 -7.57 8.75 -0.75
C VAL A 196 -6.29 7.92 -0.88
N ILE A 197 -5.11 8.52 -0.64
CA ILE A 197 -3.84 7.81 -0.71
C ILE A 197 -3.74 6.80 0.44
N ARG A 198 -4.21 7.18 1.64
CA ARG A 198 -4.24 6.27 2.80
C ARG A 198 -5.18 5.12 2.53
N ARG A 199 -6.48 5.37 2.37
CA ARG A 199 -7.45 4.28 2.19
C ARG A 199 -7.15 3.42 0.96
N GLY A 200 -6.80 4.02 -0.18
CA GLY A 200 -6.51 3.25 -1.39
C GLY A 200 -5.28 2.35 -1.29
N GLY A 201 -4.22 2.80 -0.61
CA GLY A 201 -3.07 1.93 -0.32
C GLY A 201 -3.42 0.80 0.64
N ILE A 202 -4.30 1.04 1.60
CA ILE A 202 -4.73 0.06 2.60
C ILE A 202 -5.70 -0.97 2.00
N ASP A 203 -6.62 -0.54 1.13
CA ASP A 203 -7.48 -1.42 0.33
C ASP A 203 -6.63 -2.37 -0.52
N SER A 204 -5.53 -1.86 -1.08
CA SER A 204 -4.59 -2.71 -1.84
C SER A 204 -3.88 -3.70 -0.94
N VAL A 205 -3.47 -3.32 0.28
CA VAL A 205 -2.86 -4.25 1.24
C VAL A 205 -3.86 -5.35 1.63
N LEU A 206 -5.13 -4.99 1.90
CA LEU A 206 -6.20 -5.93 2.23
C LEU A 206 -6.41 -6.93 1.08
N LYS A 207 -6.65 -6.45 -0.14
CA LYS A 207 -6.78 -7.30 -1.35
C LYS A 207 -5.55 -8.19 -1.52
N ASN A 208 -4.36 -7.61 -1.42
CA ASN A 208 -3.12 -8.36 -1.59
C ASN A 208 -3.04 -9.51 -0.59
N CYS A 209 -3.29 -9.25 0.70
CA CYS A 209 -3.26 -10.29 1.73
C CYS A 209 -4.26 -11.42 1.48
N CYS A 210 -5.41 -11.14 0.85
CA CYS A 210 -6.39 -12.17 0.46
C CYS A 210 -5.88 -13.15 -0.62
N PHE A 211 -4.73 -12.92 -1.27
CA PHE A 211 -4.10 -13.94 -2.12
C PHE A 211 -3.48 -15.09 -1.32
N GLU A 212 -3.19 -14.91 -0.02
CA GLU A 212 -2.65 -16.00 0.82
C GLU A 212 -3.79 -16.91 1.31
N THR A 213 -4.29 -17.76 0.41
CA THR A 213 -5.44 -18.66 0.66
C THR A 213 -5.28 -19.55 1.89
N ARG A 214 -4.05 -19.94 2.22
CA ARG A 214 -3.73 -20.73 3.42
C ARG A 214 -3.96 -19.97 4.73
N GLU A 215 -3.98 -18.64 4.67
CA GLU A 215 -4.19 -17.76 5.82
C GLU A 215 -5.61 -17.20 5.89
N HIS A 216 -6.55 -17.62 5.03
CA HIS A 216 -7.94 -17.15 5.07
C HIS A 216 -8.60 -17.35 6.44
N GLU A 217 -8.34 -18.47 7.11
CA GLU A 217 -8.84 -18.69 8.47
C GLU A 217 -8.34 -17.61 9.43
N ARG A 218 -7.04 -17.31 9.42
CA ARG A 218 -6.45 -16.26 10.25
C ARG A 218 -6.93 -14.85 9.87
N LEU A 219 -7.08 -14.57 8.57
CA LEU A 219 -7.58 -13.29 8.06
C LEU A 219 -9.01 -13.02 8.53
N LEU A 220 -9.85 -14.06 8.60
CA LEU A 220 -11.27 -13.95 8.95
C LEU A 220 -11.55 -14.12 10.44
N ASP A 221 -10.63 -14.72 11.20
CA ASP A 221 -10.74 -14.93 12.65
C ASP A 221 -10.81 -13.60 13.41
N VAL A 222 -11.87 -13.46 14.21
CA VAL A 222 -12.21 -12.26 14.99
C VAL A 222 -11.20 -11.95 16.10
N ASP A 223 -10.51 -12.98 16.62
CA ASP A 223 -9.51 -12.85 17.68
C ASP A 223 -8.09 -12.66 17.12
N ARG A 224 -7.94 -12.64 15.78
CA ARG A 224 -6.65 -12.50 15.10
C ARG A 224 -6.61 -11.25 14.24
N VAL A 225 -6.81 -11.39 12.92
CA VAL A 225 -6.72 -10.25 12.00
C VAL A 225 -8.06 -9.55 11.88
N ASN A 226 -9.17 -10.31 11.82
CA ASN A 226 -10.51 -9.78 11.62
C ASN A 226 -10.59 -8.77 10.45
N ALA A 227 -10.14 -9.18 9.25
CA ALA A 227 -10.04 -8.30 8.08
C ALA A 227 -11.40 -8.01 7.42
N LEU A 228 -12.37 -8.94 7.53
CA LEU A 228 -13.64 -8.85 6.82
C LEU A 228 -14.43 -7.56 7.06
N PRO A 229 -14.61 -7.07 8.31
CA PRO A 229 -15.35 -5.84 8.55
C PRO A 229 -14.72 -4.64 7.85
N PHE A 230 -13.39 -4.55 7.82
CA PHE A 230 -12.66 -3.45 7.18
C PHE A 230 -12.71 -3.49 5.65
N ILE A 231 -12.94 -4.67 5.06
CA ILE A 231 -13.22 -4.84 3.63
C ILE A 231 -14.67 -4.45 3.30
N LEU A 232 -15.63 -4.81 4.17
CA LEU A 232 -17.06 -4.60 3.91
C LEU A 232 -17.52 -3.19 4.23
N LEU A 233 -16.96 -2.55 5.26
CA LEU A 233 -17.41 -1.24 5.73
C LEU A 233 -17.43 -0.18 4.61
N PRO A 234 -16.42 -0.07 3.72
CA PRO A 234 -16.48 0.88 2.61
C PRO A 234 -17.48 0.50 1.51
N LEU A 235 -17.95 -0.75 1.47
CA LEU A 235 -18.97 -1.22 0.53
C LEU A 235 -20.41 -1.01 1.04
N CYS A 236 -20.57 -0.71 2.32
CA CYS A 236 -21.84 -0.40 2.95
C CYS A 236 -22.29 1.05 2.67
N GLY A 237 -23.59 1.24 2.46
CA GLY A 237 -24.26 2.54 2.55
C GLY A 237 -25.08 2.62 3.83
N ASN A 238 -26.06 3.53 3.85
CA ASN A 238 -27.02 3.70 4.94
C ASN A 238 -28.28 2.84 4.74
N GLU A 239 -28.14 1.65 4.16
CA GLU A 239 -29.29 0.77 3.91
C GLU A 239 -29.80 0.11 5.19
N GLU A 240 -31.11 -0.12 5.21
CA GLU A 240 -31.75 -0.94 6.22
C GLU A 240 -31.70 -2.43 5.83
N TYR A 241 -31.35 -3.26 6.82
CA TYR A 241 -31.37 -4.71 6.77
C TYR A 241 -32.44 -5.23 7.73
N ASP A 242 -32.98 -6.42 7.47
CA ASP A 242 -33.82 -7.07 8.47
C ASP A 242 -32.99 -7.49 9.69
N MET A 243 -33.64 -7.61 10.84
CA MET A 243 -32.95 -7.85 12.12
C MET A 243 -32.19 -9.19 12.14
N ASP A 244 -32.77 -10.24 11.54
CA ASP A 244 -32.19 -11.58 11.57
C ASP A 244 -30.91 -11.68 10.73
N GLU A 245 -30.85 -10.97 9.60
CA GLU A 245 -29.66 -10.83 8.76
C GLU A 245 -28.62 -9.93 9.42
N PHE A 246 -29.07 -8.84 10.02
CA PHE A 246 -28.25 -7.83 10.63
C PHE A 246 -27.48 -8.34 11.85
N GLU A 247 -28.09 -9.21 12.68
CA GLU A 247 -27.43 -9.86 13.81
C GLU A 247 -26.26 -10.77 13.40
N GLN A 248 -26.24 -11.23 12.14
CA GLN A 248 -25.19 -12.11 11.63
C GLN A 248 -23.98 -11.35 11.07
N PHE A 249 -24.11 -10.05 10.80
CA PHE A 249 -23.02 -9.22 10.29
C PHE A 249 -21.84 -9.17 11.27
N PRO A 250 -20.62 -8.88 10.80
CA PRO A 250 -19.57 -8.40 11.70
C PRO A 250 -20.01 -7.16 12.48
N GLU A 251 -19.62 -7.05 13.75
CA GLU A 251 -20.11 -6.02 14.68
C GLU A 251 -19.82 -4.60 14.17
N GLU A 252 -18.68 -4.41 13.52
CA GLU A 252 -18.20 -3.11 13.07
C GLU A 252 -19.00 -2.53 11.89
N ILE A 253 -19.77 -3.37 11.19
CA ILE A 253 -20.67 -2.92 10.10
C ILE A 253 -22.15 -2.95 10.51
N GLN A 254 -22.43 -3.23 11.79
CA GLN A 254 -23.76 -3.09 12.35
C GLN A 254 -23.99 -1.63 12.78
N LEU A 255 -25.25 -1.22 12.77
CA LEU A 255 -25.76 0.05 13.31
C LEU A 255 -25.05 1.28 12.73
N LEU A 256 -24.77 1.24 11.43
CA LEU A 256 -24.18 2.36 10.71
C LEU A 256 -25.11 3.58 10.75
N GLY A 257 -24.53 4.77 10.87
CA GLY A 257 -25.28 6.03 10.90
C GLY A 257 -25.88 6.39 9.54
N ASP A 258 -26.89 7.26 9.55
CA ASP A 258 -27.57 7.76 8.34
C ASP A 258 -26.63 8.49 7.36
N ASP A 259 -25.48 8.97 7.86
CA ASP A 259 -24.43 9.64 7.10
C ASP A 259 -23.42 8.68 6.47
N LYS A 260 -23.52 7.37 6.71
CA LYS A 260 -22.66 6.36 6.09
C LYS A 260 -22.83 6.36 4.58
N LYS A 261 -21.70 6.48 3.89
CA LYS A 261 -21.61 6.42 2.42
C LYS A 261 -20.69 5.30 2.00
N ARG A 262 -21.00 4.72 0.85
CA ARG A 262 -20.09 3.83 0.12
C ARG A 262 -18.85 4.59 -0.33
N GLU A 263 -17.77 3.85 -0.54
CA GLU A 263 -16.60 4.34 -1.26
C GLU A 263 -17.04 4.87 -2.64
N THR A 264 -16.71 6.13 -2.85
CA THR A 264 -17.08 6.91 -4.03
C THR A 264 -16.18 6.64 -5.23
N ASP A 265 -14.91 6.29 -4.98
CA ASP A 265 -13.94 5.96 -6.01
C ASP A 265 -14.22 4.54 -6.53
N PRO A 266 -14.61 4.38 -7.82
CA PRO A 266 -14.92 3.08 -8.38
C PRO A 266 -13.72 2.12 -8.39
N LEU A 267 -12.48 2.63 -8.49
CA LEU A 267 -11.28 1.79 -8.49
C LEU A 267 -11.05 1.16 -7.11
N LEU A 268 -11.23 1.93 -6.03
CA LEU A 268 -11.10 1.42 -4.67
C LEU A 268 -12.22 0.44 -4.33
N ARG A 269 -13.44 0.76 -4.73
CA ARG A 269 -14.60 -0.13 -4.59
C ARG A 269 -14.40 -1.45 -5.33
N ALA A 270 -13.91 -1.43 -6.57
CA ALA A 270 -13.58 -2.64 -7.33
C ALA A 270 -12.53 -3.49 -6.60
N MET A 271 -11.49 -2.86 -6.04
CA MET A 271 -10.43 -3.53 -5.29
C MET A 271 -10.95 -4.26 -4.04
N LEU A 272 -11.89 -3.67 -3.32
CA LEU A 272 -12.55 -4.28 -2.17
C LEU A 272 -13.46 -5.44 -2.58
N VAL A 273 -14.20 -5.31 -3.68
CA VAL A 273 -15.00 -6.42 -4.24
C VAL A 273 -14.10 -7.59 -4.66
N GLU A 274 -12.94 -7.31 -5.26
CA GLU A 274 -11.94 -8.33 -5.59
C GLU A 274 -11.37 -9.02 -4.34
N ALA A 275 -11.16 -8.28 -3.25
CA ALA A 275 -10.76 -8.88 -1.97
C ALA A 275 -11.81 -9.88 -1.46
N VAL A 276 -13.10 -9.56 -1.57
CA VAL A 276 -14.19 -10.50 -1.25
C VAL A 276 -14.16 -11.72 -2.16
N ILE A 277 -13.96 -11.55 -3.48
CA ILE A 277 -13.81 -12.67 -4.43
C ILE A 277 -12.67 -13.58 -4.00
N LEU A 278 -11.50 -13.04 -3.67
CA LEU A 278 -10.35 -13.82 -3.24
C LEU A 278 -10.69 -14.66 -2.01
N LEU A 279 -11.42 -14.11 -1.03
CA LEU A 279 -11.87 -14.86 0.16
C LEU A 279 -12.82 -16.02 -0.18
N THR A 280 -13.53 -15.99 -1.32
CA THR A 280 -14.36 -17.12 -1.78
C THR A 280 -13.57 -18.31 -2.35
N THR A 281 -12.26 -18.17 -2.55
CA THR A 281 -11.41 -19.22 -3.16
C THR A 281 -11.34 -20.49 -2.31
N THR A 282 -11.50 -20.35 -0.99
CA THR A 282 -11.47 -21.48 -0.05
C THR A 282 -12.86 -21.81 0.45
N ARG A 283 -13.13 -23.10 0.67
CA ARG A 283 -14.36 -23.55 1.35
C ARG A 283 -14.60 -22.84 2.69
N TYR A 284 -13.57 -22.76 3.54
CA TYR A 284 -13.67 -22.05 4.83
C TYR A 284 -14.14 -20.60 4.63
N GLY A 285 -13.50 -19.87 3.71
CA GLY A 285 -13.87 -18.50 3.39
C GLY A 285 -15.31 -18.38 2.92
N ARG A 286 -15.79 -19.23 2.00
CA ARG A 286 -17.20 -19.23 1.57
C ARG A 286 -18.17 -19.52 2.72
N GLU A 287 -17.90 -20.54 3.54
CA GLU A 287 -18.72 -20.86 4.71
C GLU A 287 -18.78 -19.69 5.70
N TYR A 288 -17.64 -19.02 5.95
CA TYR A 288 -17.58 -17.85 6.82
C TYR A 288 -18.34 -16.65 6.24
N LEU A 289 -18.16 -16.34 4.95
CA LEU A 289 -18.87 -15.25 4.26
C LEU A 289 -20.39 -15.49 4.22
N ARG A 290 -20.85 -16.75 4.04
CA ARG A 290 -22.26 -17.13 4.18
C ARG A 290 -22.77 -16.89 5.59
N LYS A 291 -22.02 -17.38 6.61
CA LYS A 291 -22.37 -17.21 8.02
C LYS A 291 -22.49 -15.74 8.42
N LYS A 292 -21.69 -14.85 7.82
CA LYS A 292 -21.69 -13.41 8.05
C LYS A 292 -22.61 -12.62 7.13
N GLN A 293 -23.49 -13.29 6.37
CA GLN A 293 -24.46 -12.67 5.45
C GLN A 293 -23.83 -11.67 4.45
N VAL A 294 -22.59 -11.92 4.01
CA VAL A 294 -21.88 -11.02 3.07
C VAL A 294 -22.63 -10.85 1.76
N TYR A 295 -23.38 -11.88 1.34
CA TYR A 295 -24.30 -11.80 0.20
C TYR A 295 -25.22 -10.57 0.27
N ARG A 296 -25.72 -10.19 1.46
CA ARG A 296 -26.63 -9.04 1.63
C ARG A 296 -25.94 -7.71 1.40
N VAL A 297 -24.70 -7.57 1.86
CA VAL A 297 -23.88 -6.39 1.57
C VAL A 297 -23.65 -6.26 0.06
N ILE A 298 -23.26 -7.36 -0.59
CA ILE A 298 -23.01 -7.39 -2.05
C ILE A 298 -24.30 -7.15 -2.85
N GLN A 299 -25.44 -7.66 -2.41
CA GLN A 299 -26.73 -7.43 -3.05
C GLN A 299 -27.12 -5.95 -3.03
N ARG A 300 -26.94 -5.26 -1.88
CA ARG A 300 -27.21 -3.82 -1.77
C ARG A 300 -26.24 -3.00 -2.60
N LEU A 301 -24.96 -3.38 -2.60
CA LEU A 301 -23.94 -2.77 -3.46
C LEU A 301 -24.32 -2.88 -4.94
N HIS A 302 -24.57 -4.10 -5.44
CA HIS A 302 -24.94 -4.34 -6.83
C HIS A 302 -26.19 -3.54 -7.26
N ALA A 303 -27.19 -3.41 -6.39
CA ALA A 303 -28.42 -2.68 -6.70
C ALA A 303 -28.22 -1.16 -6.92
N GLN A 304 -27.19 -0.57 -6.32
CA GLN A 304 -26.87 0.85 -6.44
C GLN A 304 -25.66 1.13 -7.33
N GLU A 305 -24.91 0.09 -7.69
CA GLU A 305 -23.73 0.21 -8.53
C GLU A 305 -24.10 0.67 -9.94
N VAL A 306 -23.24 1.52 -10.52
CA VAL A 306 -23.36 2.03 -11.89
C VAL A 306 -22.27 1.48 -12.80
N GLU A 307 -21.12 1.11 -12.23
CA GLU A 307 -20.00 0.53 -12.98
C GLU A 307 -20.26 -0.94 -13.28
N GLU A 308 -20.39 -1.28 -14.57
CA GLU A 308 -20.74 -2.63 -15.01
C GLU A 308 -19.69 -3.67 -14.59
N ASP A 309 -18.40 -3.33 -14.64
CA ASP A 309 -17.32 -4.21 -14.18
C ASP A 309 -17.47 -4.59 -12.68
N ILE A 310 -17.90 -3.67 -11.84
CA ILE A 310 -18.13 -3.95 -10.40
C ILE A 310 -19.38 -4.81 -10.22
N LYS A 311 -20.44 -4.60 -11.03
CA LYS A 311 -21.63 -5.46 -11.01
C LYS A 311 -21.29 -6.90 -11.38
N GLU A 312 -20.51 -7.13 -12.42
CA GLU A 312 -20.07 -8.46 -12.84
C GLU A 312 -19.28 -9.18 -11.73
N LYS A 313 -18.41 -8.43 -11.03
CA LYS A 313 -17.70 -8.93 -9.84
C LYS A 313 -18.66 -9.27 -8.70
N CYS A 314 -19.69 -8.46 -8.45
CA CYS A 314 -20.72 -8.76 -7.45
C CYS A 314 -21.47 -10.06 -7.80
N VAL A 315 -21.86 -10.25 -9.06
CA VAL A 315 -22.48 -11.49 -9.54
C VAL A 315 -21.54 -12.69 -9.33
N THR A 316 -20.25 -12.53 -9.60
CA THR A 316 -19.24 -13.57 -9.35
C THR A 316 -19.21 -13.99 -7.88
N ILE A 317 -19.24 -13.03 -6.93
CA ILE A 317 -19.30 -13.36 -5.50
C ILE A 317 -20.57 -14.16 -5.19
N VAL A 318 -21.71 -13.73 -5.69
CA VAL A 318 -23.00 -14.42 -5.49
C VAL A 318 -22.92 -15.86 -5.99
N ASP A 319 -22.43 -16.06 -7.21
CA ASP A 319 -22.28 -17.39 -7.80
C ASP A 319 -21.37 -18.29 -6.98
N MET A 320 -20.26 -17.74 -6.45
CA MET A 320 -19.36 -18.49 -5.56
C MET A 320 -20.02 -18.85 -4.23
N LEU A 321 -20.87 -17.97 -3.66
CA LEU A 321 -21.56 -18.22 -2.40
C LEU A 321 -22.79 -19.13 -2.55
N ILE A 322 -23.40 -19.26 -3.73
CA ILE A 322 -24.57 -20.14 -3.96
C ILE A 322 -24.16 -21.59 -4.22
N ARG A 323 -22.95 -21.86 -4.73
CA ARG A 323 -22.50 -23.22 -5.07
C ARG A 323 -22.55 -24.17 -3.86
N ASP A 324 -23.06 -25.38 -4.08
CA ASP A 324 -23.03 -26.48 -3.11
C ASP A 324 -21.62 -27.08 -2.99
N GLU A 325 -21.17 -27.27 -1.75
CA GLU A 325 -19.83 -27.77 -1.39
C GLU A 325 -19.67 -29.31 -1.54
N GLU A 326 -20.68 -30.02 -2.07
CA GLU A 326 -20.67 -31.48 -2.21
C GLU A 326 -19.81 -32.00 -3.38
N ALA A 327 -19.30 -31.12 -4.24
CA ALA A 327 -18.39 -31.47 -5.33
C ALA A 327 -16.91 -31.28 -4.94
N PRO A 328 -15.99 -32.20 -5.29
CA PRO A 328 -14.56 -32.01 -5.05
C PRO A 328 -14.02 -30.85 -5.89
N GLU A 329 -13.50 -29.80 -5.24
CA GLU A 329 -12.97 -28.61 -5.91
C GLU A 329 -11.43 -28.61 -6.04
N ILE A 330 -10.97 -28.31 -7.27
CA ILE A 330 -9.79 -27.47 -7.51
C ILE A 330 -10.28 -26.36 -8.45
N THR A 331 -10.45 -25.15 -7.94
CA THR A 331 -10.65 -23.94 -8.73
C THR A 331 -9.33 -23.17 -8.75
N GLU A 332 -8.49 -23.46 -9.75
CA GLU A 332 -7.36 -22.60 -10.07
C GLU A 332 -7.90 -21.34 -10.75
N ILE A 333 -7.90 -20.22 -10.04
CA ILE A 333 -8.02 -18.90 -10.66
C ILE A 333 -6.73 -18.72 -11.45
N LYS A 334 -6.83 -18.63 -12.78
CA LYS A 334 -5.68 -18.34 -13.65
C LYS A 334 -5.09 -17.01 -13.20
N GLU A 335 -3.83 -17.02 -12.78
CA GLU A 335 -3.02 -15.81 -12.68
C GLU A 335 -3.12 -15.07 -14.02
N GLN A 336 -3.60 -13.82 -13.99
CA GLN A 336 -3.47 -12.93 -15.14
C GLN A 336 -1.97 -12.75 -15.36
N LYS A 337 -1.45 -13.34 -16.45
CA LYS A 337 -0.12 -13.02 -16.93
C LYS A 337 -0.09 -11.53 -17.25
N GLU A 338 0.89 -10.84 -16.70
CA GLU A 338 1.30 -9.51 -17.16
C GLU A 338 1.47 -9.58 -18.68
N GLU A 339 0.74 -8.74 -19.40
CA GLU A 339 0.98 -8.51 -20.84
C GLU A 339 2.37 -7.88 -20.95
N GLU A 340 3.38 -8.68 -21.26
CA GLU A 340 4.66 -8.20 -21.76
C GLU A 340 4.39 -7.55 -23.14
N ASP A 341 4.68 -6.24 -23.24
CA ASP A 341 4.73 -5.47 -24.48
C ASP A 341 5.70 -6.13 -25.48
N GLU A 342 5.22 -7.08 -26.29
CA GLU A 342 5.86 -7.47 -27.54
C GLU A 342 5.40 -6.51 -28.64
N ASP A 343 6.10 -5.38 -28.82
CA ASP A 343 6.11 -4.65 -30.10
C ASP A 343 7.26 -3.64 -30.18
N LEU A 344 8.49 -4.11 -30.41
CA LEU A 344 9.55 -3.32 -31.08
C LEU A 344 10.48 -4.26 -31.87
N ILE A 345 9.97 -4.83 -32.96
CA ILE A 345 10.84 -5.33 -34.03
C ILE A 345 11.38 -4.11 -34.78
N ILE A 346 12.65 -3.78 -34.54
CA ILE A 346 13.41 -2.83 -35.35
C ILE A 346 13.77 -3.56 -36.66
N GLU A 347 13.08 -3.24 -37.74
CA GLU A 347 13.55 -3.55 -39.09
C GLU A 347 14.74 -2.62 -39.41
N GLU A 348 15.94 -3.20 -39.51
CA GLU A 348 17.09 -2.56 -40.14
C GLU A 348 16.77 -2.30 -41.62
N ILE A 349 16.83 -1.03 -42.03
CA ILE A 349 16.94 -0.66 -43.45
C ILE A 349 18.35 -0.14 -43.68
N ALA A 350 19.04 -0.83 -44.59
CA ALA A 350 20.33 -0.48 -45.18
C ALA A 350 20.23 0.70 -46.15
#